data_AF-C6ERR5-F1
#
_entry.id   AF-C6ERR5-F1
#
_cell.length_a   1.000
_cell.length_b   1.000
_cell.length_c   1.000
_cell.angle_alpha   90.00
_cell.angle_beta   90.00
_cell.angle_gamma   90.00
#
_symmetry.space_group_name_H-M   'P 1'
#
loop_
_entity.id
_entity.type
_entity.pdbx_description
1 polymer ?
#
loop_
_entity_poly.entity_id
_entity_poly.type
_entity_poly.pdbx_seq_one_letter_code
_entity_poly.pdbx_strand_id
1 'polypeptide(L)'
;WDGKMPQPCILKPKPLWTGKQIFSLIIPGNVNMIRTHSTHPDEEDDGPYKWISPGDTKVMVEHGELVMGILCKKTLGTSAGSLLHICML
;
A
#
# COMPACT_ATOMS: atom_id res chain seq x y z
N TRP A 1 5.29 17.85 -3.11
CA TRP A 1 4.64 18.14 -1.82
C TRP A 1 3.95 19.48 -1.91
N ASP A 2 2.71 19.58 -1.46
CA ASP A 2 1.84 20.75 -1.56
C ASP A 2 1.66 21.49 -0.22
N GLY A 3 2.41 21.09 0.82
CA GLY A 3 2.33 21.69 2.16
C GLY A 3 1.18 21.18 3.02
N LYS A 4 0.34 20.26 2.54
CA LYS A 4 -0.83 19.77 3.27
C LYS A 4 -0.53 18.44 3.95
N MET A 5 -0.80 18.36 5.24
CA MET A 5 -0.78 17.10 5.98
C MET A 5 -2.15 16.43 5.89
N PRO A 6 -2.22 15.11 5.67
CA PRO A 6 -3.48 14.38 5.64
C PRO A 6 -4.08 14.34 7.05
N GLN A 7 -5.38 14.04 7.13
CA GLN A 7 -6.02 13.79 8.42
C GLN A 7 -5.39 12.56 9.11
N PRO A 8 -5.10 12.62 10.42
CA PRO A 8 -4.59 11.45 11.14
C PRO A 8 -5.60 10.30 11.12
N CYS A 9 -5.13 9.07 10.91
CA CYS A 9 -5.97 7.87 10.93
C CYS A 9 -6.56 7.59 12.32
N ILE A 10 -5.83 7.92 13.38
CA ILE A 10 -6.29 7.78 14.76
C ILE A 10 -6.44 9.18 15.33
N LEU A 11 -7.65 9.55 15.76
CA LEU A 11 -7.93 10.91 16.25
C LEU A 11 -7.82 11.03 17.78
N LYS A 12 -8.10 9.95 18.50
CA LYS A 12 -8.11 9.89 19.97
C LYS A 12 -7.42 8.62 20.45
N PRO A 13 -6.78 8.62 21.64
CA PRO A 13 -6.64 9.75 22.58
C PRO A 13 -5.65 10.83 22.10
N LYS A 14 -4.78 10.48 21.15
CA LYS A 14 -3.82 11.41 20.52
C LYS A 14 -3.92 11.26 19.00
N PRO A 15 -3.85 12.36 18.22
CA PRO A 15 -3.77 12.27 16.77
C PRO A 15 -2.49 11.54 16.35
N LEU A 16 -2.65 10.42 15.64
CA LEU A 16 -1.55 9.60 15.12
C LEU A 16 -1.79 9.24 13.65
N TRP A 17 -0.71 9.23 12.88
CA TRP A 17 -0.67 8.79 11.49
C TRP A 17 -0.03 7.43 11.40
N THR A 18 -0.46 6.63 10.43
CA THR A 18 0.19 5.34 10.13
C THR A 18 1.35 5.55 9.18
N GLY A 19 2.30 4.61 9.17
CA GLY A 19 3.38 4.61 8.16
C GLY A 19 2.85 4.56 6.73
N LYS A 20 1.73 3.84 6.50
CA LYS A 20 1.08 3.77 5.18
C LYS A 20 0.53 5.12 4.74
N GLN A 21 -0.14 5.87 5.63
CA GLN A 21 -0.62 7.22 5.32
C GLN A 21 0.51 8.16 4.89
N ILE A 22 1.64 8.13 5.61
CA ILE A 22 2.79 8.96 5.30
C ILE A 22 3.44 8.51 3.99
N PHE A 23 3.50 7.20 3.74
CA PHE A 23 4.04 6.65 2.49
C PHE A 23 3.21 7.08 1.28
N SER A 24 1.88 7.12 1.38
CA SER A 24 0.99 7.61 0.32
C SER A 24 1.34 9.01 -0.17
N LEU A 25 1.82 9.90 0.71
CA LEU A 25 2.22 11.27 0.33
C LEU A 25 3.44 11.32 -0.60
N ILE A 26 4.19 10.21 -0.69
CA ILE A 26 5.39 10.08 -1.51
C ILE A 26 5.03 9.49 -2.89
N ILE A 27 3.92 8.76 -2.99
CA ILE A 27 3.47 8.18 -4.26
C ILE A 27 2.99 9.30 -5.18
N PRO A 28 3.56 9.45 -6.40
CA PRO A 28 3.18 10.52 -7.31
C PRO A 28 1.86 10.21 -8.03
N GLY A 29 1.07 11.25 -8.26
CA GLY A 29 -0.09 11.21 -9.16
C GLY A 29 -1.19 10.25 -8.71
N ASN A 30 -1.93 9.72 -9.68
CA ASN A 30 -3.08 8.84 -9.47
C ASN A 30 -2.71 7.43 -9.95
N VAL A 31 -2.03 6.68 -9.09
CA VAL A 31 -1.53 5.34 -9.39
C VAL A 31 -2.40 4.29 -8.73
N ASN A 32 -2.70 3.22 -9.49
CA ASN A 32 -3.41 2.04 -9.00
C ASN A 32 -2.53 0.80 -9.18
N MET A 33 -2.42 -0.03 -8.14
CA MET A 33 -1.62 -1.25 -8.17
C MET A 33 -2.14 -2.25 -7.14
N ILE A 34 -2.28 -3.51 -7.56
CA ILE A 34 -2.52 -4.65 -6.66
C ILE A 34 -1.36 -5.63 -6.80
N ARG A 35 -0.76 -6.01 -5.67
CA ARG A 35 0.37 -6.94 -5.58
C ARG A 35 0.29 -7.78 -4.30
N THR A 36 1.17 -8.75 -4.19
CA THR A 36 1.34 -9.57 -2.99
C THR A 36 2.74 -9.39 -2.41
N HIS A 37 2.82 -9.41 -1.08
CA HIS A 37 4.06 -9.46 -0.33
C HIS A 37 4.80 -10.77 -0.62
N SER A 38 6.09 -10.84 -0.30
CA SER A 38 6.90 -12.03 -0.58
C SER A 38 6.46 -13.27 0.19
N THR A 39 5.72 -13.10 1.28
CA THR A 39 5.24 -14.16 2.18
C THR A 39 3.71 -14.31 2.14
N HIS A 40 3.04 -13.84 1.09
CA HIS A 40 1.60 -14.02 0.93
C HIS A 40 1.26 -15.53 0.81
N PRO A 41 0.33 -16.07 1.62
CA PRO A 41 -0.09 -17.46 1.50
C PRO A 41 -0.91 -17.68 0.23
N ASP A 42 -0.58 -18.71 -0.57
CA ASP A 42 -1.26 -18.96 -1.85
C ASP A 42 -2.76 -19.24 -1.68
N GLU A 43 -3.15 -19.92 -0.60
CA GLU A 43 -4.56 -20.25 -0.29
C GLU A 43 -5.40 -19.03 0.11
N GLU A 44 -4.78 -17.91 0.48
CA GLU A 44 -5.50 -16.71 0.92
C GLU A 44 -6.32 -16.08 -0.21
N ASP A 45 -5.86 -16.20 -1.46
CA ASP A 45 -6.52 -15.62 -2.62
C ASP A 45 -7.83 -16.34 -3.01
N ASP A 46 -8.01 -17.59 -2.61
CA ASP A 46 -9.26 -18.35 -2.80
C ASP A 46 -10.11 -18.40 -1.52
N GLY A 47 -9.58 -17.89 -0.41
CA GLY A 47 -10.23 -17.87 0.89
C GLY A 47 -11.15 -16.66 1.12
N PRO A 48 -11.91 -16.68 2.23
CA PRO A 48 -12.81 -15.58 2.60
C PRO A 48 -12.07 -14.28 2.95
N TYR A 49 -10.77 -14.36 3.30
CA TYR A 49 -9.96 -13.22 3.73
C TYR A 49 -9.15 -12.57 2.60
N LYS A 50 -9.42 -12.92 1.33
CA LYS A 50 -8.73 -12.43 0.14
C LYS A 50 -8.48 -10.91 0.11
N TRP A 51 -9.40 -10.10 0.62
CA TRP A 51 -9.34 -8.63 0.56
C TRP A 51 -9.09 -7.97 1.91
N ILE A 52 -9.03 -8.76 2.98
CA ILE A 52 -8.72 -8.29 4.34
C ILE A 52 -7.64 -9.22 4.90
N SER A 53 -6.46 -9.13 4.29
CA SER A 53 -5.35 -10.03 4.55
C SER A 53 -4.96 -10.01 6.04
N PRO A 54 -5.09 -11.13 6.78
CA PRO A 54 -4.74 -11.16 8.20
C PRO A 54 -3.25 -10.89 8.42
N GLY A 55 -2.41 -11.26 7.45
CA GLY A 55 -0.98 -11.01 7.47
C GLY A 55 -0.56 -9.66 6.89
N ASP A 56 -1.51 -8.80 6.48
CA ASP A 56 -1.22 -7.55 5.75
C ASP A 56 -0.32 -7.79 4.54
N THR A 57 -0.54 -8.91 3.84
CA THR A 57 0.33 -9.36 2.74
C THR A 57 -0.21 -9.01 1.37
N LYS A 58 -1.50 -8.66 1.26
CA LYS A 58 -2.06 -8.12 0.02
C LYS A 58 -1.83 -6.61 -0.06
N VAL A 59 -1.09 -6.20 -1.06
CA VAL A 59 -0.74 -4.80 -1.29
C VAL A 59 -1.71 -4.17 -2.27
N MET A 60 -2.30 -3.05 -1.87
CA MET A 60 -3.19 -2.25 -2.70
C MET A 60 -2.83 -0.79 -2.59
N VAL A 61 -2.47 -0.20 -3.72
CA VAL A 61 -2.41 1.24 -3.93
C VAL A 61 -3.61 1.62 -4.78
N GLU A 62 -4.44 2.52 -4.30
CA GLU A 62 -5.60 3.03 -5.02
C GLU A 62 -5.58 4.56 -4.96
N HIS A 63 -5.70 5.20 -6.11
CA HIS A 63 -5.64 6.65 -6.23
C HIS A 63 -4.39 7.31 -5.63
N GLY A 64 -3.24 6.62 -5.71
CA GLY A 64 -1.99 7.08 -5.10
C GLY A 64 -1.94 6.85 -3.58
N GLU A 65 -2.95 6.24 -2.97
CA GLU A 65 -2.97 5.91 -1.54
C GLU A 65 -2.67 4.43 -1.29
N LEU A 66 -1.69 4.14 -0.42
CA LEU A 66 -1.42 2.80 0.06
C LEU A 66 -2.47 2.39 1.10
N VAL A 67 -3.51 1.71 0.65
CA VAL A 67 -4.66 1.30 1.48
C VAL A 67 -4.29 0.15 2.41
N MET A 68 -3.63 -0.88 1.88
CA MET A 68 -3.25 -2.08 2.64
C MET A 68 -1.97 -2.71 2.09
N GLY A 69 -1.34 -3.54 2.92
CA GLY A 69 -0.21 -4.38 2.55
C GLY A 69 1.16 -3.86 3.00
N ILE A 70 2.05 -4.81 3.26
CA ILE A 70 3.47 -4.57 3.54
C ILE A 70 4.23 -4.51 2.22
N LEU A 71 5.02 -3.46 2.04
CA LEU A 71 5.87 -3.28 0.86
C LEU A 71 7.17 -4.06 0.99
N CYS A 72 7.54 -4.79 -0.06
CA CYS A 72 8.82 -5.51 -0.13
C CYS A 72 9.49 -5.36 -1.49
N LYS A 73 10.59 -6.11 -1.72
CA LYS A 73 11.33 -6.11 -2.98
C LYS A 73 10.45 -6.44 -4.20
N LYS A 74 9.42 -7.29 -4.06
CA LYS A 74 8.49 -7.59 -5.16
C LYS A 74 7.64 -6.38 -5.56
N THR A 75 7.39 -5.47 -4.61
CA THR A 75 6.51 -4.30 -4.81
C THR A 75 7.29 -3.04 -5.15
N LEU A 76 8.47 -2.83 -4.56
CA LEU A 76 9.29 -1.62 -4.75
C LEU A 76 10.54 -1.84 -5.62
N GLY A 77 10.89 -3.09 -5.91
CA GLY A 77 12.11 -3.44 -6.65
C GLY A 77 11.94 -3.37 -8.17
N THR A 78 12.85 -4.04 -8.87
CA THR A 78 12.98 -4.04 -10.34
C THR A 78 12.09 -5.05 -11.05
N SER A 79 11.10 -5.63 -10.35
CA SER A 79 10.12 -6.53 -10.96
C SER A 79 9.22 -5.76 -11.94
N ALA A 80 8.87 -6.40 -13.05
CA ALA A 80 7.85 -5.86 -13.96
C ALA A 80 6.55 -5.63 -13.20
N GLY A 81 5.97 -4.43 -13.34
CA GLY A 81 4.76 -4.00 -12.66
C GLY A 81 4.91 -3.79 -11.16
N SER A 82 6.13 -3.51 -10.68
CA SER A 82 6.36 -2.89 -9.37
C SER A 82 5.83 -1.46 -9.35
N LEU A 83 5.72 -0.86 -8.17
CA LEU A 83 5.26 0.52 -8.01
C LEU A 83 6.15 1.48 -8.78
N LEU A 84 7.47 1.29 -8.72
CA LEU A 84 8.43 2.14 -9.43
C LEU A 84 8.30 1.98 -10.95
N HIS A 85 8.04 0.77 -11.44
CA HIS A 85 7.78 0.55 -12.85
C HIS A 85 6.50 1.29 -13.30
N ILE A 86 5.42 1.21 -12.53
CA ILE A 86 4.14 1.84 -12.87
C ILE A 86 4.24 3.37 -12.83
N CYS A 87 4.94 3.94 -11.85
CA CYS A 87 5.10 5.40 -11.73
C CYS A 87 5.95 6.04 -12.83
N MET A 88 6.72 5.23 -13.58
CA MET A 88 7.61 5.69 -14.66
C MET A 88 7.03 5.43 -16.06
N LEU A 89 5.81 4.88 -16.16
CA LEU A 89 5.05 4.79 -17.40
C LEU A 89 4.38 6.13 -17.72
#